data_AF-A0A1V5UF64-F1
#
_entry.id   AF-A0A1V5UF64-F1
#
_cell.length_a   1.000
_cell.length_b   1.000
_cell.length_c   1.000
_cell.angle_alpha   90.00
_cell.angle_beta   90.00
_cell.angle_gamma   90.00
#
_symmetry.space_group_name_H-M   'P 1'
#
loop_
_entity.id
_entity.type
_entity.pdbx_description
1 polymer ?
#
loop_
_entity_poly.entity_id
_entity_poly.type
_entity_poly.pdbx_seq_one_letter_code
_entity_poly.pdbx_strand_id
1 'polypeptide(L)'
;MIIISGGAFILVIIIAVFSMLVLGEIKIIIINTLVALFAGIYVTFRLINYRKEIEKRRFMFSFMEFFILNFDIQKTVEATLTTIYPLLNPKGVKAYLTMNEDGILLLEKLRITFAHQYYESFLEMVNLINEHGGEMLKVAEVLLFSISNSETQLVKLVRIDNAYFIKFIFNWFFIMLVAIVFRLALAGFLSFAILPFTYVAGMELFLVIFLASIILVLENRIRRARRVS
;
A
#
# COMPACT_ATOMS: atom_id res chain seq x y z
N MET A 1 6.70 -0.55 10.37
CA MET A 1 5.88 0.39 11.15
C MET A 1 6.60 1.74 11.34
N ILE A 2 7.85 1.73 11.83
CA ILE A 2 8.68 2.94 12.06
C ILE A 2 8.82 3.87 10.84
N ILE A 3 9.05 3.32 9.64
CA ILE A 3 9.21 4.12 8.40
C ILE A 3 7.89 4.81 8.00
N ILE A 4 6.74 4.22 8.31
CA ILE A 4 5.42 4.76 7.91
C ILE A 4 4.96 5.82 8.90
N SER A 5 5.18 5.60 10.21
CA SER A 5 4.99 6.64 11.23
C SER A 5 5.94 7.84 11.06
N GLY A 6 7.16 7.59 10.56
CA GLY A 6 8.10 8.66 10.22
C GLY A 6 7.59 9.56 9.09
N GLY A 7 6.90 9.00 8.08
CA GLY A 7 6.39 9.78 6.93
C GLY A 7 5.32 10.81 7.31
N ALA A 8 4.39 10.47 8.20
CA ALA A 8 3.39 11.43 8.68
C ALA A 8 4.01 12.53 9.54
N PHE A 9 4.99 12.19 10.38
CA PHE A 9 5.71 13.17 11.19
C PHE A 9 6.50 14.15 10.31
N ILE A 10 7.14 13.66 9.24
CA ILE A 10 7.82 14.50 8.25
C ILE A 10 6.83 15.45 7.56
N LEU A 11 5.63 14.98 7.19
CA LEU A 11 4.60 15.83 6.58
C LEU A 11 4.19 16.99 7.51
N VAL A 12 3.99 16.69 8.80
CA VAL A 12 3.65 17.70 9.82
C VAL A 12 4.76 18.72 9.95
N ILE A 13 6.03 18.28 10.03
CA ILE A 13 7.19 19.19 10.10
C ILE A 13 7.24 20.09 8.87
N ILE A 14 7.08 19.53 7.66
CA ILE A 14 7.13 20.31 6.41
C ILE A 14 6.06 21.40 6.41
N ILE A 15 4.82 21.07 6.80
CA ILE A 15 3.72 22.05 6.83
C ILE A 15 3.93 23.10 7.92
N ALA A 16 4.45 22.70 9.09
CA ALA A 16 4.76 23.63 10.18
C ALA A 16 5.86 24.64 9.77
N VAL A 17 6.96 24.15 9.20
CA VAL A 17 8.06 24.99 8.70
C VAL A 17 7.58 25.90 7.58
N PHE A 18 6.82 25.37 6.61
CA PHE A 18 6.25 26.17 5.54
C PHE A 18 5.35 27.28 6.07
N SER A 19 4.42 26.96 6.98
CA SER A 19 3.51 27.93 7.58
C SER A 19 4.27 29.00 8.37
N MET A 20 5.33 28.62 9.10
CA MET A 20 6.19 29.56 9.82
C MET A 20 6.89 30.54 8.87
N LEU A 21 7.45 30.05 7.77
CA LEU A 21 8.21 30.88 6.82
C LEU A 21 7.29 31.79 5.99
N VAL A 22 6.08 31.33 5.68
CA VAL A 22 5.19 31.99 4.70
C VAL A 22 4.17 32.90 5.39
N LEU A 23 3.60 32.46 6.51
CA LEU A 23 2.50 33.11 7.21
C LEU A 23 2.93 33.74 8.53
N GLY A 24 3.90 33.17 9.25
CA GLY A 24 4.53 33.78 10.43
C GLY A 24 3.67 33.92 11.68
N GLU A 25 2.34 33.85 11.57
CA GLU A 25 1.42 33.95 12.72
C GLU A 25 1.31 32.62 13.49
N ILE A 26 1.59 32.66 14.80
CA ILE A 26 1.58 31.48 15.67
C ILE A 26 0.23 30.74 15.65
N LYS A 27 -0.89 31.47 15.64
CA LYS A 27 -2.24 30.86 15.61
C LYS A 27 -2.44 30.02 14.35
N ILE A 28 -2.03 30.54 13.19
CA ILE A 28 -2.16 29.86 11.90
C ILE A 28 -1.24 28.64 11.85
N ILE A 29 -0.01 28.76 12.35
CA ILE A 29 0.95 27.65 12.43
C ILE A 29 0.35 26.49 13.26
N ILE A 30 -0.27 26.78 14.41
CA ILE A 30 -0.91 25.77 15.26
C ILE A 30 -2.05 25.07 14.51
N ILE A 31 -2.94 25.83 13.86
CA ILE A 31 -4.06 25.28 13.10
C ILE A 31 -3.56 24.36 11.98
N ASN A 32 -2.61 24.82 11.18
CA ASN A 32 -2.08 24.06 10.04
C ASN A 32 -1.33 22.80 10.50
N THR A 33 -0.63 22.87 11.63
CA THR A 33 0.04 21.71 12.22
C THR A 33 -0.97 20.66 12.70
N LEU A 34 -2.08 21.09 13.32
CA LEU A 34 -3.15 20.17 13.74
C LEU A 34 -3.83 19.51 12.53
N VAL A 35 -4.16 20.29 11.50
CA VAL A 35 -4.75 19.76 10.25
C VAL A 35 -3.79 18.75 9.58
N ALA A 36 -2.50 19.09 9.50
CA ALA A 36 -1.47 18.20 8.98
C ALA A 36 -1.35 16.91 9.79
N LEU A 37 -1.50 16.98 11.13
CA LEU A 37 -1.45 15.80 12.00
C LEU A 37 -2.60 14.85 11.70
N PHE A 38 -3.84 15.37 11.62
CA PHE A 38 -5.01 14.56 11.25
C PHE A 38 -4.84 13.91 9.87
N ALA A 39 -4.41 14.68 8.87
CA ALA A 39 -4.15 14.16 7.53
C ALA A 39 -3.03 13.10 7.53
N GLY A 40 -1.96 13.33 8.29
CA GLY A 40 -0.83 12.40 8.44
C GLY A 40 -1.24 11.07 9.08
N ILE A 41 -2.08 11.10 10.12
CA ILE A 41 -2.63 9.90 10.76
C ILE A 41 -3.49 9.12 9.75
N TYR A 42 -4.38 9.82 9.03
CA TYR A 42 -5.23 9.20 8.01
C TYR A 42 -4.40 8.50 6.91
N VAL A 43 -3.43 9.21 6.33
CA VAL A 43 -2.52 8.68 5.30
C VAL A 43 -1.74 7.47 5.81
N THR A 44 -1.24 7.53 7.05
CA THR A 44 -0.52 6.41 7.69
C THR A 44 -1.40 5.17 7.82
N PHE A 45 -2.61 5.34 8.33
CA PHE A 45 -3.57 4.24 8.48
C PHE A 45 -3.87 3.57 7.13
N ARG A 46 -4.14 4.38 6.09
CA ARG A 46 -4.42 3.88 4.74
C ARG A 46 -3.22 3.14 4.14
N LEU A 47 -2.00 3.67 4.29
CA LEU A 47 -0.77 3.04 3.81
C LEU A 47 -0.47 1.69 4.48
N ILE A 48 -0.70 1.58 5.80
CA ILE A 48 -0.50 0.33 6.53
C ILE A 48 -1.45 -0.74 6.00
N ASN A 49 -2.74 -0.42 5.87
CA ASN A 49 -3.73 -1.36 5.36
C ASN A 49 -3.45 -1.77 3.93
N TYR A 50 -3.03 -0.83 3.08
CA TYR A 50 -2.60 -1.11 1.72
C TYR A 50 -1.42 -2.09 1.65
N ARG A 51 -0.38 -1.89 2.48
CA ARG A 51 0.78 -2.80 2.53
C ARG A 51 0.36 -4.19 2.98
N LYS A 52 -0.47 -4.29 4.03
CA LYS A 52 -1.02 -5.57 4.49
C LYS A 52 -1.79 -6.29 3.38
N GLU A 53 -2.60 -5.56 2.62
CA GLU A 53 -3.37 -6.11 1.49
C GLU A 53 -2.46 -6.65 0.38
N ILE A 54 -1.38 -5.94 0.04
CA ILE A 54 -0.39 -6.41 -0.94
C ILE A 54 0.39 -7.62 -0.44
N GLU A 55 0.88 -7.58 0.80
CA GLU A 55 1.64 -8.68 1.40
C GLU A 55 0.79 -9.96 1.45
N LYS A 56 -0.48 -9.83 1.80
CA LYS A 56 -1.47 -10.91 1.77
C LYS A 56 -1.66 -11.49 0.36
N ARG A 57 -1.81 -10.66 -0.67
CA ARG A 57 -1.96 -11.13 -2.06
C ARG A 57 -0.72 -11.85 -2.58
N ARG A 58 0.47 -11.28 -2.32
CA ARG A 58 1.74 -11.93 -2.67
C ARG A 58 1.89 -13.28 -1.98
N PHE A 59 1.55 -13.33 -0.69
CA PHE A 59 1.55 -14.57 0.06
C PHE A 59 0.61 -15.62 -0.54
N MET A 60 -0.61 -15.22 -0.93
CA MET A 60 -1.57 -16.10 -1.61
C MET A 60 -1.01 -16.65 -2.93
N PHE A 61 -0.40 -15.80 -3.77
CA PHE A 61 0.21 -16.21 -5.03
C PHE A 61 1.34 -17.23 -4.83
N SER A 62 2.30 -16.92 -3.96
CA SER A 62 3.39 -17.85 -3.65
C SER A 62 2.88 -19.14 -3.01
N PHE A 63 1.88 -19.06 -2.13
CA PHE A 63 1.25 -20.24 -1.53
C PHE A 63 0.67 -21.17 -2.60
N MET A 64 -0.16 -20.64 -3.51
CA MET A 64 -0.76 -21.45 -4.59
C MET A 64 0.32 -22.03 -5.51
N GLU A 65 1.32 -21.24 -5.89
CA GLU A 65 2.43 -21.69 -6.75
C GLU A 65 3.20 -22.85 -6.10
N PHE A 66 3.66 -22.68 -4.86
CA PHE A 66 4.36 -23.75 -4.15
C PHE A 66 3.48 -24.97 -3.93
N PHE A 67 2.19 -24.78 -3.64
CA PHE A 67 1.26 -25.89 -3.47
C PHE A 67 1.14 -26.70 -4.76
N ILE A 68 0.82 -26.05 -5.89
CA ILE A 68 0.65 -26.71 -7.18
C ILE A 68 1.91 -27.47 -7.59
N LEU A 69 3.08 -26.86 -7.43
CA LEU A 69 4.37 -27.46 -7.82
C LEU A 69 4.72 -28.71 -6.97
N ASN A 70 4.33 -28.74 -5.71
CA ASN A 70 4.66 -29.84 -4.80
C ASN A 70 3.56 -30.91 -4.71
N PHE A 71 2.32 -30.56 -5.07
CA PHE A 71 1.19 -31.48 -4.98
C PHE A 71 1.39 -32.73 -5.85
N ASP A 72 1.94 -32.57 -7.06
CA ASP A 72 2.17 -33.70 -7.94
C ASP A 72 3.22 -34.69 -7.42
N ILE A 73 4.11 -34.25 -6.53
CA ILE A 73 5.13 -35.08 -5.88
C ILE A 73 4.52 -35.77 -4.65
N GLN A 74 3.81 -35.01 -3.82
CA GLN A 74 3.34 -35.48 -2.51
C GLN A 74 2.00 -36.21 -2.58
N LYS A 75 1.20 -35.99 -3.64
CA LYS A 75 -0.11 -36.60 -3.94
C LYS A 75 -1.22 -36.40 -2.91
N THR A 76 -0.92 -35.90 -1.71
CA THR A 76 -1.92 -35.58 -0.68
C THR A 76 -1.79 -34.13 -0.23
N VAL A 77 -2.93 -33.53 0.15
CA VAL A 77 -2.98 -32.15 0.65
C VAL A 77 -2.11 -31.97 1.89
N GLU A 78 -2.15 -32.92 2.83
CA GLU A 78 -1.39 -32.86 4.09
C GLU A 78 0.12 -32.93 3.86
N ALA A 79 0.59 -33.86 3.03
CA ALA A 79 2.01 -34.01 2.72
C ALA A 79 2.53 -32.80 1.90
N THR A 80 1.69 -32.24 1.04
CA THR A 80 2.02 -31.01 0.30
C THR A 80 2.16 -29.83 1.25
N LEU A 81 1.18 -29.62 2.13
CA LEU A 81 1.18 -28.52 3.10
C LEU A 81 2.43 -28.59 3.99
N THR A 82 2.68 -29.75 4.61
CA THR A 82 3.86 -29.97 5.47
C THR A 82 5.19 -29.68 4.76
N THR A 83 5.27 -29.93 3.46
CA THR A 83 6.46 -29.66 2.64
C THR A 83 6.62 -28.18 2.30
N ILE A 84 5.55 -27.47 1.95
CA ILE A 84 5.62 -26.06 1.53
C ILE A 84 5.73 -25.09 2.71
N TYR A 85 5.22 -25.48 3.89
CA TYR A 85 5.19 -24.65 5.08
C TYR A 85 6.54 -24.05 5.50
N PRO A 86 7.63 -24.85 5.58
CA PRO A 86 8.96 -24.34 5.90
C PRO A 86 9.53 -23.42 4.80
N LEU A 87 9.08 -23.57 3.56
CA LEU A 87 9.53 -22.80 2.40
C LEU A 87 8.85 -21.44 2.33
N LEU A 88 7.64 -21.32 2.89
CA LEU A 88 6.90 -20.08 2.99
C LEU A 88 7.48 -19.21 4.11
N ASN A 89 7.74 -17.92 3.82
CA ASN A 89 8.49 -17.02 4.69
C ASN A 89 7.88 -16.87 6.11
N PRO A 90 8.61 -17.21 7.20
CA PRO A 90 8.06 -17.36 8.55
C PRO A 90 7.47 -16.10 9.20
N LYS A 91 7.78 -14.89 8.68
CA LYS A 91 7.21 -13.64 9.23
C LYS A 91 5.76 -13.37 8.81
N GLY A 92 5.30 -13.96 7.69
CA GLY A 92 3.92 -13.84 7.20
C GLY A 92 3.06 -15.08 7.47
N VAL A 93 3.68 -16.26 7.55
CA VAL A 93 3.01 -17.57 7.70
C VAL A 93 2.24 -17.71 9.01
N LYS A 94 2.81 -17.24 10.14
CA LYS A 94 2.17 -17.36 11.46
C LYS A 94 0.85 -16.59 11.60
N ALA A 95 0.58 -15.61 10.73
CA ALA A 95 -0.64 -14.81 10.80
C ALA A 95 -1.87 -15.49 10.17
N TYR A 96 -1.66 -16.47 9.30
CA TYR A 96 -2.73 -17.03 8.46
C TYR A 96 -2.87 -18.55 8.57
N LEU A 97 -1.90 -19.25 9.16
CA LEU A 97 -1.86 -20.70 9.15
C LEU A 97 -1.53 -21.25 10.54
N THR A 98 -2.53 -21.83 11.20
CA THR A 98 -2.37 -22.64 12.41
C THR A 98 -2.34 -24.11 12.03
N MET A 99 -1.19 -24.77 12.25
CA MET A 99 -0.89 -26.15 11.82
C MET A 99 -1.70 -27.27 12.51
N ASN A 100 -2.66 -26.94 13.38
CA ASN A 100 -3.40 -27.95 14.16
C ASN A 100 -4.72 -28.39 13.50
N GLU A 101 -4.93 -28.07 12.23
CA GLU A 101 -6.20 -28.30 11.53
C GLU A 101 -6.00 -29.21 10.31
N ASP A 102 -7.04 -29.98 9.99
CA ASP A 102 -7.14 -30.79 8.77
C ASP A 102 -6.78 -29.95 7.53
N GLY A 103 -5.96 -30.51 6.64
CA GLY A 103 -5.41 -29.81 5.49
C GLY A 103 -6.48 -29.23 4.57
N ILE A 104 -7.61 -29.91 4.38
CA ILE A 104 -8.72 -29.40 3.54
C ILE A 104 -9.46 -28.27 4.25
N LEU A 105 -9.71 -28.42 5.55
CA LEU A 105 -10.40 -27.42 6.36
C LEU A 105 -9.60 -26.10 6.48
N LEU A 106 -8.28 -26.23 6.53
CA LEU A 106 -7.36 -25.11 6.45
C LEU A 106 -7.47 -24.36 5.11
N LEU A 107 -7.49 -25.10 3.99
CA LEU A 107 -7.66 -24.50 2.66
C LEU A 107 -9.00 -23.75 2.55
N GLU A 108 -10.08 -24.28 3.11
CA GLU A 108 -11.36 -23.57 3.17
C GLU A 108 -11.33 -22.31 4.06
N LYS A 109 -10.62 -22.33 5.19
CA LYS A 109 -10.45 -21.13 6.03
C LYS A 109 -9.63 -20.05 5.35
N LEU A 110 -8.62 -20.46 4.59
CA LEU A 110 -7.85 -19.56 3.76
C LEU A 110 -8.69 -18.91 2.66
N ARG A 111 -9.80 -19.54 2.22
CA ARG A 111 -10.77 -18.92 1.31
C ARG A 111 -11.31 -17.61 1.86
N ILE A 112 -11.79 -17.64 3.10
CA ILE A 112 -12.32 -16.46 3.80
C ILE A 112 -11.22 -15.43 4.00
N THR A 113 -10.02 -15.92 4.31
CA THR A 113 -8.87 -15.05 4.49
C THR A 113 -8.54 -14.35 3.19
N PHE A 114 -8.30 -15.04 2.08
CA PHE A 114 -7.81 -14.46 0.83
C PHE A 114 -8.88 -13.75 0.02
N ALA A 115 -10.10 -14.30 -0.05
CA ALA A 115 -11.25 -13.75 -0.77
C ALA A 115 -10.89 -13.22 -2.17
N HIS A 116 -10.28 -14.07 -3.00
CA HIS A 116 -9.77 -13.71 -4.33
C HIS A 116 -10.13 -14.78 -5.36
N GLN A 117 -10.49 -14.37 -6.57
CA GLN A 117 -10.96 -15.26 -7.63
C GLN A 117 -9.97 -16.40 -7.95
N TYR A 118 -8.67 -16.10 -8.08
CA TYR A 118 -7.67 -17.14 -8.31
C TYR A 118 -7.58 -18.18 -7.19
N TYR A 119 -7.87 -17.79 -5.95
CA TYR A 119 -7.88 -18.73 -4.84
C TYR A 119 -9.10 -19.66 -4.89
N GLU A 120 -10.27 -19.14 -5.31
CA GLU A 120 -11.45 -19.97 -5.56
C GLU A 120 -11.18 -21.01 -6.64
N SER A 121 -10.65 -20.58 -7.79
CA SER A 121 -10.28 -21.50 -8.87
C SER A 121 -9.24 -22.53 -8.42
N PHE A 122 -8.26 -22.12 -7.62
CA PHE A 122 -7.29 -23.02 -7.02
C PHE A 122 -7.96 -24.09 -6.15
N LEU A 123 -8.87 -23.71 -5.25
CA LEU A 123 -9.58 -24.66 -4.39
C LEU A 123 -10.41 -25.66 -5.20
N GLU A 124 -11.12 -25.20 -6.22
CA GLU A 124 -11.90 -26.07 -7.11
C GLU A 124 -11.00 -27.12 -7.79
N MET A 125 -9.82 -26.71 -8.26
CA MET A 125 -8.84 -27.63 -8.85
C MET A 125 -8.30 -28.64 -7.84
N VAL A 126 -7.95 -28.19 -6.62
CA VAL A 126 -7.47 -29.08 -5.56
C VAL A 126 -8.53 -30.13 -5.21
N ASN A 127 -9.79 -29.72 -5.04
CA ASN A 127 -10.88 -30.65 -4.73
C ASN A 127 -11.10 -31.66 -5.86
N LEU A 128 -11.15 -31.20 -7.11
CA LEU A 128 -11.35 -32.05 -8.28
C LEU A 128 -10.26 -33.12 -8.41
N ILE A 129 -8.99 -32.74 -8.19
CA ILE A 129 -7.87 -33.68 -8.29
C ILE A 129 -7.78 -34.60 -7.08
N ASN A 130 -8.14 -34.12 -5.90
CA ASN A 130 -8.18 -34.96 -4.71
C ASN A 130 -9.29 -36.04 -4.79
N GLU A 131 -10.41 -35.72 -5.43
CA GLU A 131 -11.54 -36.64 -5.60
C GLU A 131 -11.37 -37.60 -6.79
N HIS A 132 -10.85 -37.12 -7.93
CA HIS A 132 -10.80 -37.89 -9.18
C HIS A 132 -9.40 -38.35 -9.58
N GLY A 133 -8.36 -37.91 -8.85
CA GLY A 133 -6.97 -38.08 -9.26
C GLY A 133 -6.61 -37.21 -10.47
N GLY A 134 -5.31 -37.08 -10.74
CA GLY A 134 -4.82 -36.32 -11.88
C GLY A 134 -3.43 -35.73 -11.67
N GLU A 135 -2.98 -34.97 -12.67
CA GLU A 135 -1.76 -34.17 -12.60
C GLU A 135 -2.15 -32.70 -12.37
N MET A 136 -1.93 -32.22 -11.14
CA MET A 136 -2.25 -30.85 -10.72
C MET A 136 -1.55 -29.82 -11.58
N LEU A 137 -0.30 -30.07 -11.95
CA LEU A 137 0.47 -29.15 -12.78
C LEU A 137 -0.18 -28.92 -14.14
N LYS A 138 -0.73 -29.97 -14.78
CA LYS A 138 -1.40 -29.85 -16.08
C LYS A 138 -2.71 -29.08 -15.98
N VAL A 139 -3.51 -29.35 -14.94
CA VAL A 139 -4.81 -28.68 -14.76
C VAL A 139 -4.61 -27.22 -14.35
N ALA A 140 -3.59 -26.94 -13.54
CA ALA A 140 -3.32 -25.62 -12.99
C ALA A 140 -2.35 -24.78 -13.85
N GLU A 141 -1.87 -25.25 -15.01
CA GLU A 141 -0.90 -24.55 -15.85
C GLU A 141 -1.39 -23.13 -16.22
N VAL A 142 -2.64 -23.01 -16.66
CA VAL A 142 -3.27 -21.72 -17.00
C VAL A 142 -3.37 -20.80 -15.78
N LEU A 143 -3.66 -21.37 -14.61
CA LEU A 143 -3.74 -20.62 -13.35
C LEU A 143 -2.36 -20.17 -12.90
N LEU A 144 -1.34 -21.03 -12.95
CA LEU A 144 0.05 -20.69 -12.62
C LEU A 144 0.56 -19.56 -13.51
N PHE A 145 0.31 -19.64 -14.82
CA PHE A 145 0.66 -18.56 -15.74
C PHE A 145 -0.04 -17.25 -15.37
N SER A 146 -1.33 -17.31 -15.04
CA SER A 146 -2.12 -16.14 -14.62
C SER A 146 -1.62 -15.54 -13.31
N ILE A 147 -1.31 -16.37 -12.32
CA ILE A 147 -0.73 -15.98 -11.02
C ILE A 147 0.63 -15.31 -11.24
N SER A 148 1.53 -15.94 -11.99
CA SER A 148 2.89 -15.43 -12.25
C SER A 148 2.87 -14.10 -13.01
N ASN A 149 2.00 -13.98 -14.02
CA ASN A 149 1.80 -12.74 -14.74
C ASN A 149 1.28 -11.63 -13.81
N SER A 150 0.32 -11.95 -12.95
CA SER A 150 -0.31 -11.00 -12.03
C SER A 150 0.66 -10.54 -10.94
N GLU A 151 1.49 -11.44 -10.41
CA GLU A 151 2.58 -11.08 -9.50
C GLU A 151 3.59 -10.14 -10.18
N THR A 152 3.99 -10.47 -11.41
CA THR A 152 4.88 -9.64 -12.22
C THR A 152 4.29 -8.24 -12.46
N GLN A 153 3.00 -8.16 -12.79
CA GLN A 153 2.28 -6.90 -12.94
C GLN A 153 2.24 -6.12 -11.63
N LEU A 154 2.00 -6.78 -10.50
CA LEU A 154 1.98 -6.15 -9.18
C LEU A 154 3.36 -5.57 -8.82
N VAL A 155 4.45 -6.30 -9.09
CA VAL A 155 5.83 -5.83 -8.89
C VAL A 155 6.13 -4.62 -9.78
N LYS A 156 5.76 -4.68 -11.07
CA LYS A 156 5.93 -3.56 -12.02
C LYS A 156 5.14 -2.34 -11.57
N LEU A 157 3.88 -2.52 -11.17
CA LEU A 157 3.01 -1.45 -10.69
C LEU A 157 3.60 -0.76 -9.46
N VAL A 158 4.08 -1.52 -8.47
CA VAL A 158 4.70 -0.96 -7.26
C VAL A 158 5.95 -0.13 -7.61
N ARG A 159 6.76 -0.58 -8.57
CA ARG A 159 7.94 0.17 -9.03
C ARG A 159 7.54 1.47 -9.72
N ILE A 160 6.57 1.41 -10.65
CA ILE A 160 6.05 2.58 -11.36
C ILE A 160 5.45 3.58 -10.38
N ASP A 161 4.60 3.13 -9.46
CA ASP A 161 3.97 3.96 -8.44
C ASP A 161 4.99 4.65 -7.54
N ASN A 162 6.05 3.97 -7.14
CA ASN A 162 7.12 4.58 -6.35
C ASN A 162 7.85 5.68 -7.13
N ALA A 163 8.16 5.46 -8.40
CA ALA A 163 8.81 6.48 -9.23
C ALA A 163 7.91 7.72 -9.41
N TYR A 164 6.62 7.53 -9.67
CA TYR A 164 5.66 8.63 -9.75
C TYR A 164 5.49 9.36 -8.41
N PHE A 165 5.45 8.63 -7.29
CA PHE A 165 5.33 9.22 -5.97
C PHE A 165 6.54 10.10 -5.61
N ILE A 166 7.76 9.67 -5.96
CA ILE A 166 8.97 10.47 -5.77
C ILE A 166 8.90 11.76 -6.60
N LYS A 167 8.53 11.67 -7.89
CA LYS A 167 8.35 12.86 -8.75
C LYS A 167 7.29 13.81 -8.19
N PHE A 168 6.18 13.27 -7.69
CA PHE A 168 5.11 14.04 -7.07
C PHE A 168 5.59 14.79 -5.82
N ILE A 169 6.31 14.12 -4.91
CA ILE A 169 6.89 14.79 -3.73
C ILE A 169 7.86 15.88 -4.15
N PHE A 170 8.75 15.59 -5.11
CA PHE A 170 9.73 16.56 -5.59
C PHE A 170 9.07 17.81 -6.18
N ASN A 171 8.02 17.63 -6.98
CA ASN A 171 7.27 18.75 -7.56
C ASN A 171 6.63 19.62 -6.47
N TRP A 172 5.97 19.01 -5.48
CA TRP A 172 5.36 19.78 -4.40
C TRP A 172 6.39 20.49 -3.52
N PHE A 173 7.51 19.85 -3.23
CA PHE A 173 8.62 20.47 -2.53
C PHE A 173 9.16 21.68 -3.30
N PHE A 174 9.34 21.54 -4.62
CA PHE A 174 9.79 22.64 -5.47
C PHE A 174 8.79 23.81 -5.48
N ILE A 175 7.49 23.53 -5.61
CA ILE A 175 6.45 24.58 -5.57
C ILE A 175 6.43 25.29 -4.21
N MET A 176 6.54 24.55 -3.10
CA MET A 176 6.63 25.16 -1.76
C MET A 176 7.89 26.03 -1.62
N LEU A 177 9.03 25.58 -2.13
CA LEU A 177 10.27 26.35 -2.14
C LEU A 177 10.11 27.65 -2.92
N VAL A 178 9.49 27.59 -4.10
CA VAL A 178 9.20 28.78 -4.92
C VAL A 178 8.30 29.76 -4.15
N ALA A 179 7.27 29.28 -3.45
CA ALA A 179 6.41 30.13 -2.63
C ALA A 179 7.17 30.81 -1.48
N ILE A 180 8.11 30.11 -0.83
CA ILE A 180 8.99 30.69 0.19
C ILE A 180 9.90 31.76 -0.41
N VAL A 181 10.50 31.51 -1.58
CA VAL A 181 11.35 32.50 -2.26
C VAL A 181 10.56 33.75 -2.64
N PHE A 182 9.35 33.60 -3.18
CA PHE A 182 8.46 34.73 -3.45
C PHE A 182 8.12 35.52 -2.19
N ARG A 183 7.85 34.83 -1.08
CA ARG A 183 7.60 35.48 0.21
C ARG A 183 8.79 36.32 0.67
N LEU A 184 10.01 35.81 0.54
CA LEU A 184 11.23 36.52 0.90
C LEU A 184 11.49 37.70 -0.06
N ALA A 185 11.25 37.54 -1.36
CA ALA A 185 11.40 38.62 -2.33
C ALA A 185 10.41 39.77 -2.07
N LEU A 186 9.17 39.44 -1.69
CA LEU A 186 8.15 40.43 -1.37
C LEU A 186 8.41 41.12 -0.02
N ALA A 187 9.27 40.57 0.85
CA ALA A 187 9.64 41.11 2.17
C ALA A 187 10.05 42.60 2.13
N GLY A 188 10.69 43.03 1.03
CA GLY A 188 11.09 44.43 0.83
C GLY A 188 9.99 45.36 0.31
N PHE A 189 8.87 44.84 -0.18
CA PHE A 189 7.80 45.60 -0.84
C PHE A 189 6.51 45.72 -0.02
N LEU A 190 6.21 44.74 0.85
CA LEU A 190 5.00 44.72 1.66
C LEU A 190 5.35 44.77 3.16
N SER A 191 4.56 45.49 3.96
CA SER A 191 4.64 45.39 5.42
C SER A 191 3.96 44.11 5.87
N PHE A 192 4.75 43.15 6.33
CA PHE A 192 4.27 41.84 6.78
C PHE A 192 3.87 41.79 8.25
N ALA A 193 3.80 42.95 8.92
CA ALA A 193 3.30 43.03 10.29
C ALA A 193 1.81 42.66 10.37
N ILE A 194 1.05 42.93 9.30
CA ILE A 194 -0.35 42.53 9.14
C ILE A 194 -0.50 41.98 7.73
N LEU A 195 -0.62 40.66 7.60
CA LEU A 195 -0.80 40.03 6.30
C LEU A 195 -2.19 40.36 5.73
N PRO A 196 -2.29 40.74 4.45
CA PRO A 196 -3.58 40.88 3.79
C PRO A 196 -4.37 39.57 3.85
N PHE A 197 -5.67 39.64 4.15
CA PHE A 197 -6.53 38.46 4.21
C PHE A 197 -6.48 37.62 2.92
N THR A 198 -6.38 38.27 1.75
CA THR A 198 -6.27 37.61 0.44
C THR A 198 -5.00 36.77 0.33
N TYR A 199 -3.90 37.22 0.91
CA TYR A 199 -2.63 36.47 0.92
C TYR A 199 -2.76 35.22 1.81
N VAL A 200 -3.30 35.38 3.02
CA VAL A 200 -3.51 34.26 3.95
C VAL A 200 -4.43 33.22 3.33
N ALA A 201 -5.59 33.64 2.80
CA ALA A 201 -6.55 32.74 2.16
C ALA A 201 -5.95 32.00 0.96
N GLY A 202 -5.12 32.66 0.15
CA GLY A 202 -4.43 32.02 -0.97
C GLY A 202 -3.45 30.94 -0.54
N MET A 203 -2.68 31.18 0.53
CA MET A 203 -1.74 30.20 1.07
C MET A 203 -2.44 29.03 1.79
N GLU A 204 -3.56 29.30 2.46
CA GLU A 204 -4.40 28.25 3.04
C GLU A 204 -5.02 27.35 1.95
N LEU A 205 -5.56 27.96 0.89
CA LEU A 205 -6.06 27.20 -0.27
C LEU A 205 -4.95 26.34 -0.89
N PHE A 206 -3.73 26.88 -1.01
CA PHE A 206 -2.57 26.15 -1.48
C PHE A 206 -2.27 24.91 -0.61
N LEU A 207 -2.27 25.06 0.72
CA LEU A 207 -2.07 23.93 1.65
C LEU A 207 -3.18 22.89 1.56
N VAL A 208 -4.44 23.32 1.41
CA VAL A 208 -5.58 22.42 1.23
C VAL A 208 -5.44 21.61 -0.06
N ILE A 209 -5.07 22.25 -1.18
CA ILE A 209 -4.83 21.55 -2.46
C ILE A 209 -3.67 20.57 -2.32
N PHE A 210 -2.58 20.96 -1.65
CA PHE A 210 -1.46 20.07 -1.38
C PHE A 210 -1.89 18.81 -0.62
N LEU A 211 -2.58 18.97 0.52
CA LEU A 211 -3.07 17.86 1.33
C LEU A 211 -4.05 16.97 0.56
N ALA A 212 -5.01 17.57 -0.15
CA ALA A 212 -5.97 16.84 -0.98
C ALA A 212 -5.25 16.02 -2.06
N SER A 213 -4.22 16.58 -2.70
CA SER A 213 -3.46 15.89 -3.74
C SER A 213 -2.71 14.67 -3.20
N ILE A 214 -2.15 14.74 -1.98
CA ILE A 214 -1.51 13.58 -1.32
C ILE A 214 -2.53 12.46 -1.13
N ILE A 215 -3.72 12.80 -0.61
CA ILE A 215 -4.79 11.84 -0.37
C ILE A 215 -5.24 11.20 -1.69
N LEU A 216 -5.45 12.00 -2.74
CA LEU A 216 -5.88 11.51 -4.05
C LEU A 216 -4.86 10.57 -4.71
N VAL A 217 -3.57 10.92 -4.66
CA VAL A 217 -2.50 10.07 -5.18
C VAL A 217 -2.44 8.74 -4.44
N LEU A 218 -2.58 8.79 -3.11
CA LEU A 218 -2.62 7.58 -2.28
C LEU A 218 -3.82 6.69 -2.61
N GLU A 219 -5.02 7.25 -2.67
CA GLU A 219 -6.25 6.51 -2.98
C GLU A 219 -6.22 5.93 -4.41
N ASN A 220 -5.62 6.65 -5.37
CA ASN A 220 -5.44 6.13 -6.72
C ASN A 220 -4.47 4.94 -6.73
N ARG A 221 -3.38 5.01 -5.97
CA ARG A 221 -2.43 3.89 -5.80
C ARG A 221 -3.11 2.66 -5.20
N ILE A 222 -3.91 2.85 -4.15
CA ILE A 222 -4.67 1.78 -3.50
C ILE A 222 -5.64 1.12 -4.51
N ARG A 223 -6.38 1.94 -5.27
CA ARG A 223 -7.32 1.44 -6.27
C ARG A 223 -6.65 0.64 -7.39
N ARG A 224 -5.48 1.09 -7.89
CA ARG A 224 -4.75 0.37 -8.95
C ARG A 224 -4.29 -1.01 -8.48
N ALA A 225 -3.73 -1.11 -7.28
CA ALA A 225 -3.26 -2.41 -6.78
C ALA A 225 -4.40 -3.42 -6.59
N ARG A 226 -5.60 -2.95 -6.22
CA ARG A 226 -6.78 -3.82 -6.07
C ARG A 226 -7.28 -4.43 -7.38
N ARG A 227 -7.04 -3.75 -8.50
CA ARG A 227 -7.47 -4.15 -9.84
C ARG A 227 -6.48 -5.07 -10.54
N VAL A 228 -5.34 -5.39 -9.92
CA VAL A 228 -4.46 -6.45 -10.42
C VAL A 228 -5.14 -7.78 -10.07
N SER A 229 -5.93 -8.25 -11.02
CA SER A 229 -6.47 -9.61 -11.09
C SER A 229 -5.68 -10.34 -12.15
#